data_AF-A0A5D6VVQ6-F1
#
_entry.id   AF-A0A5D6VVQ6-F1
#
_cell.length_a   1.000
_cell.length_b   1.000
_cell.length_c   1.000
_cell.angle_alpha   90.00
_cell.angle_beta   90.00
_cell.angle_gamma   90.00
#
_symmetry.space_group_name_H-M   'P 1'
#
loop_
_entity.id
_entity.type
_entity.pdbx_description
1 polymer ?
#
loop_
_entity_poly.entity_id
_entity_poly.type
_entity_poly.pdbx_seq_one_letter_code
_entity_poly.pdbx_strand_id
1 'polypeptide(L)'
;MKKSLRCFLIGFLLLTTTVTSGCGVWEAFAIVRAVITADKIASRHDDLPKEPPKVYRDYTAKVFRQQDGKGLSVVLPFKMDFAALPADNVVKNPERYHHQDEHCFVSIYHGSMVEPGKKMPFNLSSFMKSYKDPDKLHPVLKTCEQRTINGQEMTYAIIKVNGERDKRKMECLGLYSGNDFWIISYEYKEGDPQAEQLVERSLKSVKIIS
;
A
#
# COMPACT_ATOMS: atom_id res chain seq x y z
N MET A 1 38.65 -2.49 -12.19
CA MET A 1 39.83 -1.85 -12.85
C MET A 1 39.60 -0.42 -13.36
N LYS A 2 38.48 0.27 -13.09
CA LYS A 2 38.22 1.65 -13.58
C LYS A 2 38.78 2.81 -12.71
N LYS A 3 39.13 2.56 -11.45
CA LYS A 3 39.65 3.60 -10.51
C LYS A 3 41.13 3.97 -10.77
N SER A 4 41.94 3.00 -11.19
CA SER A 4 43.40 3.19 -11.42
C SER A 4 43.69 4.15 -12.58
N LEU A 5 42.89 4.09 -13.66
CA LEU A 5 43.10 4.91 -14.86
C LEU A 5 42.82 6.41 -14.61
N ARG A 6 41.88 6.74 -13.72
CA ARG A 6 41.53 8.13 -13.40
C ARG A 6 42.62 8.84 -12.59
N CYS A 7 43.28 8.15 -11.67
CA CYS A 7 44.41 8.72 -10.92
C CYS A 7 45.62 9.01 -11.82
N PHE A 8 45.87 8.17 -12.82
CA PHE A 8 46.93 8.39 -13.80
C PHE A 8 46.67 9.59 -14.71
N LEU A 9 45.43 9.78 -15.19
CA LEU A 9 45.04 10.93 -16.01
C LEU A 9 45.15 12.26 -15.27
N ILE A 10 44.79 12.29 -13.98
CA ILE A 10 44.92 13.49 -13.13
C ILE A 10 46.40 13.82 -12.86
N GLY A 11 47.23 12.80 -12.63
CA GLY A 11 48.68 12.98 -12.46
C GLY A 11 49.37 13.52 -13.72
N PHE A 12 48.94 13.09 -14.91
CA PHE A 12 49.50 13.55 -16.19
C PHE A 12 49.07 14.99 -16.53
N LEU A 13 47.83 15.39 -16.18
CA LEU A 13 47.37 16.77 -16.34
C LEU A 13 48.14 17.75 -15.45
N LEU A 14 48.44 17.37 -14.20
CA LEU A 14 49.20 18.21 -13.27
C LEU A 14 50.66 18.44 -13.69
N LEU A 15 51.28 17.47 -14.37
CA LEU A 15 52.64 17.59 -14.87
C LEU A 15 52.73 18.48 -16.11
N THR A 16 51.68 18.57 -16.92
CA THR A 16 51.70 19.36 -18.18
C THR A 16 51.38 20.83 -17.95
N THR A 17 50.58 21.17 -16.94
CA THR A 17 50.26 22.58 -16.60
C THR A 17 51.38 23.31 -15.88
N THR A 18 52.19 22.60 -15.08
CA THR A 18 53.31 23.19 -14.33
C THR A 18 54.52 23.53 -15.21
N VAL A 19 54.70 22.84 -16.35
CA VAL A 19 55.84 23.05 -17.26
C VAL A 19 55.60 24.16 -18.28
N THR A 20 54.35 24.54 -18.56
CA THR A 20 54.01 25.44 -19.67
C THR A 20 53.48 26.82 -19.28
N SER A 21 53.05 27.05 -18.03
CA SER A 21 52.33 28.28 -17.66
C SER A 21 52.93 29.09 -16.51
N GLY A 22 54.02 28.65 -15.88
CA GLY A 22 54.63 29.38 -14.76
C GLY A 22 53.73 29.52 -13.52
N CYS A 23 52.57 28.85 -13.48
CA CYS A 23 51.71 28.80 -12.30
C CYS A 23 52.43 28.05 -11.16
N GLY A 24 52.52 28.68 -9.99
CA GLY A 24 53.13 28.08 -8.81
C GLY A 24 52.40 26.81 -8.40
N VAL A 25 53.12 25.85 -7.81
CA VAL A 25 52.58 24.58 -7.28
C VAL A 25 51.34 24.80 -6.40
N TRP A 26 51.26 25.94 -5.71
CA TRP A 26 50.14 26.38 -4.88
C TRP A 26 48.83 26.65 -5.64
N GLU A 27 48.90 27.19 -6.86
CA GLU A 27 47.72 27.46 -7.70
C GLU A 27 47.14 26.16 -8.27
N ALA A 28 48.01 25.20 -8.63
CA ALA A 28 47.59 23.86 -9.04
C ALA A 28 46.89 23.12 -7.89
N PHE A 29 47.36 23.26 -6.64
CA PHE A 29 46.68 22.70 -5.47
C PHE A 29 45.31 23.35 -5.22
N ALA A 30 45.15 24.64 -5.46
CA ALA A 30 43.88 25.33 -5.33
C ALA A 30 42.85 24.82 -6.36
N ILE A 31 43.26 24.61 -7.61
CA ILE A 31 42.40 24.04 -8.66
C ILE A 31 42.00 22.60 -8.31
N VAL A 32 42.95 21.77 -7.86
CA VAL A 32 42.64 20.39 -7.44
C VAL A 32 41.68 20.36 -6.25
N ARG A 33 41.86 21.23 -5.26
CA ARG A 33 40.90 21.35 -4.15
C ARG A 33 39.52 21.81 -4.62
N ALA A 34 39.45 22.75 -5.55
CA ALA A 34 38.17 23.21 -6.11
C ALA A 34 37.45 22.08 -6.86
N VAL A 35 38.17 21.30 -7.66
CA VAL A 35 37.61 20.14 -8.39
C VAL A 35 37.16 19.04 -7.43
N ILE A 36 37.97 18.68 -6.41
CA ILE A 36 37.58 17.68 -5.40
C ILE A 36 36.37 18.16 -4.59
N THR A 37 36.29 19.47 -4.30
CA THR A 37 35.16 20.05 -3.55
C THR A 37 33.90 20.06 -4.41
N ALA A 38 34.01 20.40 -5.70
CA ALA A 38 32.92 20.33 -6.66
C ALA A 38 32.42 18.90 -6.86
N ASP A 39 33.31 17.92 -6.97
CA ASP A 39 32.96 16.48 -7.03
C ASP A 39 32.30 16.01 -5.73
N LYS A 40 32.74 16.49 -4.56
CA LYS A 40 32.09 16.21 -3.26
C LYS A 40 30.72 16.85 -3.13
N ILE A 41 30.50 18.01 -3.74
CA ILE A 41 29.19 18.69 -3.76
C ILE A 41 28.26 17.99 -4.75
N ALA A 42 28.77 17.63 -5.94
CA ALA A 42 28.03 16.88 -6.95
C ALA A 42 27.66 15.47 -6.45
N SER A 43 28.56 14.77 -5.74
CA SER A 43 28.27 13.46 -5.15
C SER A 43 27.28 13.52 -3.99
N ARG A 44 27.13 14.67 -3.33
CA ARG A 44 26.13 14.88 -2.26
C ARG A 44 24.72 15.08 -2.81
N HIS A 45 24.56 15.39 -4.10
CA HIS A 45 23.26 15.48 -4.75
C HIS A 45 22.73 14.14 -5.29
N ASP A 46 23.58 13.10 -5.37
CA ASP A 46 23.18 11.74 -5.74
C ASP A 46 22.62 10.91 -4.56
N ASP A 47 22.82 11.39 -3.32
CA ASP A 47 22.33 10.74 -2.08
C ASP A 47 20.97 11.29 -1.59
N LEU A 48 20.35 12.19 -2.36
CA LEU A 48 18.96 12.59 -2.10
C LEU A 48 18.04 11.43 -2.52
N PRO A 49 17.06 11.04 -1.68
CA PRO A 49 16.05 10.07 -2.08
C PRO A 49 15.45 10.49 -3.43
N LYS A 50 15.61 9.66 -4.46
CA LYS A 50 15.00 9.85 -5.78
C LYS A 50 13.48 9.71 -5.75
N GLU A 51 12.93 9.35 -4.60
CA GLU A 51 11.50 9.27 -4.39
C GLU A 51 11.01 10.61 -3.82
N PRO A 52 10.01 11.26 -4.45
CA PRO A 52 9.37 12.40 -3.84
C PRO A 52 8.87 12.01 -2.44
N PRO A 53 8.87 12.95 -1.47
CA PRO A 53 8.35 12.67 -0.13
C PRO A 53 6.94 12.08 -0.27
N LYS A 54 6.74 10.90 0.31
CA LYS A 54 5.43 10.24 0.35
C LYS A 54 4.43 11.26 0.88
N VAL A 55 3.42 11.60 0.07
CA VAL A 55 2.35 12.49 0.50
C VAL A 55 1.62 11.76 1.63
N TYR A 56 1.92 12.14 2.87
CA TYR A 56 1.25 11.62 4.05
C TYR A 56 -0.17 12.16 4.02
N ARG A 57 -1.09 11.42 3.40
CA ARG A 57 -2.51 11.58 3.68
C ARG A 57 -2.71 11.35 5.18
N ASP A 58 -3.51 12.18 5.87
CA ASP A 58 -3.72 12.04 7.30
C ASP A 58 -4.51 10.76 7.64
N TYR A 59 -3.76 9.68 7.91
CA TYR A 59 -4.32 8.39 8.28
C TYR A 59 -5.02 8.49 9.64
N THR A 60 -6.33 8.27 9.63
CA THR A 60 -7.15 8.36 10.83
C THR A 60 -7.79 7.01 11.09
N ALA A 61 -7.85 6.60 12.36
CA ALA A 61 -8.64 5.45 12.76
C ALA A 61 -10.12 5.72 12.48
N LYS A 62 -10.74 4.86 11.66
CA LYS A 62 -12.17 4.79 11.42
C LYS A 62 -12.73 3.67 12.26
N VAL A 63 -13.81 3.97 12.97
CA VAL A 63 -14.47 3.04 13.87
C VAL A 63 -15.89 2.82 13.37
N PHE A 64 -16.21 1.57 13.01
CA PHE A 64 -17.52 1.16 12.56
C PHE A 64 -18.17 0.36 13.69
N ARG A 65 -19.14 0.99 14.36
CA ARG A 65 -19.74 0.47 15.60
C ARG A 65 -20.88 -0.51 15.31
N GLN A 66 -20.94 -1.54 16.14
CA GLN A 66 -22.05 -2.47 16.28
C GLN A 66 -23.06 -1.91 17.30
N GLN A 67 -24.28 -2.45 17.30
CA GLN A 67 -25.32 -2.03 18.26
C GLN A 67 -24.96 -2.34 19.71
N ASP A 68 -24.13 -3.37 19.95
CA ASP A 68 -23.68 -3.78 21.29
C ASP A 68 -22.47 -2.95 21.81
N GLY A 69 -22.06 -1.92 21.07
CA GLY A 69 -20.94 -1.05 21.42
C GLY A 69 -19.58 -1.51 20.92
N LYS A 70 -19.45 -2.77 20.45
CA LYS A 70 -18.23 -3.25 19.79
C LYS A 70 -18.08 -2.63 18.41
N GLY A 71 -17.01 -2.95 17.70
CA GLY A 71 -16.86 -2.47 16.33
C GLY A 71 -15.58 -2.90 15.64
N LEU A 72 -15.45 -2.47 14.39
CA LEU A 72 -14.25 -2.59 13.60
C LEU A 72 -13.47 -1.27 13.65
N SER A 73 -12.18 -1.33 13.97
CA SER A 73 -11.25 -0.22 13.81
C SER A 73 -10.30 -0.51 12.64
N VAL A 74 -10.16 0.45 11.73
CA VAL A 74 -9.21 0.40 10.61
C VAL A 74 -8.67 1.81 10.32
N VAL A 75 -7.40 1.92 9.98
CA VAL A 75 -6.73 3.20 9.75
C VAL A 75 -6.71 3.51 8.26
N LEU A 76 -7.46 4.53 7.86
CA LEU A 76 -7.64 4.92 6.47
C LEU A 76 -7.35 6.42 6.26
N PRO A 77 -6.79 6.82 5.11
CA PRO A 77 -6.44 8.20 4.81
C PRO A 77 -7.59 9.04 4.21
N PHE A 78 -8.81 8.52 4.21
CA PHE A 78 -9.97 9.15 3.58
C PHE A 78 -11.24 8.94 4.40
N LYS A 79 -12.29 9.69 4.05
CA LYS A 79 -13.64 9.44 4.52
C LYS A 79 -14.27 8.33 3.67
N MET A 80 -15.13 7.54 4.29
CA MET A 80 -15.88 6.47 3.64
C MET A 80 -17.33 6.93 3.47
N ASP A 81 -17.89 6.67 2.29
CA ASP A 81 -19.30 6.87 1.98
C ASP A 81 -20.13 5.68 2.48
N PHE A 82 -21.33 5.96 2.99
CA PHE A 82 -22.22 4.96 3.57
C PHE A 82 -23.35 4.59 2.61
N ALA A 83 -23.65 3.29 2.53
CA ALA A 83 -24.83 2.77 1.87
C ALA A 83 -25.45 1.65 2.72
N ALA A 84 -26.72 1.83 3.09
CA ALA A 84 -27.54 0.74 3.60
C ALA A 84 -27.90 -0.20 2.44
N LEU A 85 -27.77 -1.50 2.65
CA LEU A 85 -28.09 -2.53 1.66
C LEU A 85 -29.38 -3.26 2.05
N PRO A 86 -30.11 -3.85 1.09
CA PRO A 86 -31.27 -4.68 1.41
C PRO A 86 -30.83 -5.94 2.16
N ALA A 87 -31.55 -6.28 3.22
CA ALA A 87 -31.37 -7.55 3.93
C ALA A 87 -31.78 -8.74 3.04
N ASP A 88 -31.20 -9.91 3.32
CA ASP A 88 -31.58 -11.17 2.69
C ASP A 88 -31.90 -12.24 3.74
N ASN A 89 -32.12 -13.48 3.30
CA ASN A 89 -32.45 -14.60 4.18
C ASN A 89 -31.28 -15.10 5.04
N VAL A 90 -30.06 -14.60 4.82
CA VAL A 90 -28.83 -14.99 5.52
C VAL A 90 -28.29 -13.85 6.38
N VAL A 91 -28.38 -12.61 5.91
CA VAL A 91 -27.79 -11.41 6.51
C VAL A 91 -28.85 -10.34 6.77
N LYS A 92 -28.93 -9.86 8.01
CA LYS A 92 -29.74 -8.71 8.42
C LYS A 92 -28.87 -7.47 8.60
N ASN A 93 -29.50 -6.30 8.45
CA ASN A 93 -28.86 -4.98 8.55
C ASN A 93 -27.55 -4.86 7.75
N PRO A 94 -27.51 -5.30 6.47
CA PRO A 94 -26.27 -5.19 5.72
C PRO A 94 -25.96 -3.72 5.41
N GLU A 95 -24.71 -3.34 5.64
CA GLU A 95 -24.19 -2.00 5.44
C GLU A 95 -22.90 -2.05 4.63
N ARG A 96 -22.67 -1.01 3.85
CA ARG A 96 -21.43 -0.84 3.09
C ARG A 96 -20.85 0.55 3.33
N TYR A 97 -19.59 0.57 3.72
CA TYR A 97 -18.75 1.76 3.73
C TYR A 97 -17.78 1.66 2.57
N HIS A 98 -17.68 2.65 1.70
CA HIS A 98 -16.80 2.56 0.54
C HIS A 98 -16.13 3.88 0.20
N HIS A 99 -15.01 3.79 -0.52
CA HIS A 99 -14.29 4.93 -1.06
C HIS A 99 -13.63 4.52 -2.37
N GLN A 100 -13.60 5.44 -3.34
CA GLN A 100 -12.89 5.24 -4.59
C GLN A 100 -12.04 6.48 -4.88
N ASP A 101 -10.77 6.27 -5.18
CA ASP A 101 -9.92 7.26 -5.80
C ASP A 101 -9.22 6.69 -7.05
N GLU A 102 -8.21 7.40 -7.55
CA GLU A 102 -7.45 7.00 -8.74
C GLU A 102 -6.57 5.75 -8.52
N HIS A 103 -6.22 5.42 -7.27
CA HIS A 103 -5.29 4.36 -6.92
C HIS A 103 -5.99 3.10 -6.42
N CYS A 104 -7.03 3.27 -5.60
CA CYS A 104 -7.63 2.17 -4.87
C CYS A 104 -9.13 2.38 -4.65
N PHE A 105 -9.87 1.29 -4.82
CA PHE A 105 -11.22 1.16 -4.33
C PHE A 105 -11.22 0.38 -3.03
N VAL A 106 -11.83 0.92 -1.98
CA VAL A 106 -11.95 0.28 -0.67
C VAL A 106 -13.42 0.09 -0.33
N SER A 107 -13.79 -1.11 0.10
CA SER A 107 -15.15 -1.47 0.50
C SER A 107 -15.12 -2.25 1.80
N ILE A 108 -15.89 -1.81 2.78
CA ILE A 108 -16.12 -2.49 4.06
C ILE A 108 -17.60 -2.85 4.11
N TYR A 109 -17.87 -4.14 4.00
CA TYR A 109 -19.19 -4.73 4.11
C TYR A 109 -19.39 -5.30 5.51
N HIS A 110 -20.51 -4.96 6.13
CA HIS A 110 -20.90 -5.36 7.47
C HIS A 110 -22.29 -5.96 7.45
N GLY A 111 -22.53 -6.93 8.33
CA GLY A 111 -23.87 -7.38 8.61
C GLY A 111 -23.90 -8.38 9.76
N SER A 112 -25.10 -8.66 10.24
CA SER A 112 -25.35 -9.70 11.23
C SER A 112 -25.97 -10.92 10.57
N MET A 113 -25.65 -12.12 11.05
CA MET A 113 -26.33 -13.33 10.60
C MET A 113 -27.79 -13.33 11.09
N VAL A 114 -28.71 -13.80 10.25
CA VAL A 114 -30.13 -13.95 10.62
C VAL A 114 -30.30 -15.01 11.73
N GLU A 115 -29.64 -16.16 11.56
CA GLU A 115 -29.65 -17.26 12.52
C GLU A 115 -28.40 -17.23 13.41
N PRO A 116 -28.56 -17.05 14.74
CA PRO A 116 -27.44 -17.13 15.67
C PRO A 116 -26.68 -18.45 15.56
N GLY A 117 -25.35 -18.39 15.47
CA GLY A 117 -24.48 -19.56 15.40
C GLY A 117 -24.22 -20.09 13.99
N LYS A 118 -25.00 -19.69 12.98
CA LYS A 118 -24.60 -19.88 11.58
C LYS A 118 -23.54 -18.86 11.19
N LYS A 119 -22.60 -19.28 10.35
CA LYS A 119 -21.57 -18.41 9.76
C LYS A 119 -21.62 -18.53 8.25
N MET A 120 -21.57 -17.39 7.56
CA MET A 120 -21.28 -17.34 6.13
C MET A 120 -19.80 -17.74 5.90
N PRO A 121 -19.49 -18.65 4.97
CA PRO A 121 -18.10 -18.95 4.66
C PRO A 121 -17.41 -17.71 4.04
N PHE A 122 -16.19 -17.42 4.45
CA PHE A 122 -15.34 -16.43 3.77
C PHE A 122 -14.70 -17.08 2.54
N ASN A 123 -15.38 -16.95 1.41
CA ASN A 123 -14.96 -17.44 0.10
C ASN A 123 -15.24 -16.40 -0.99
N LEU A 124 -14.90 -16.72 -2.24
CA LEU A 124 -15.10 -15.84 -3.40
C LEU A 124 -16.51 -15.24 -3.45
N SER A 125 -17.56 -16.05 -3.30
CA SER A 125 -18.95 -15.57 -3.35
C SER A 125 -19.23 -14.55 -2.25
N SER A 126 -18.81 -14.82 -1.01
CA SER A 126 -19.00 -13.88 0.10
C SER A 126 -18.23 -12.57 -0.08
N PHE A 127 -16.98 -12.63 -0.59
CA PHE A 127 -16.17 -11.44 -0.82
C PHE A 127 -16.74 -10.53 -1.91
N MET A 128 -17.39 -11.14 -2.91
CA MET A 128 -18.02 -10.41 -4.00
C MET A 128 -19.45 -9.93 -3.71
N LYS A 129 -20.03 -10.31 -2.55
CA LYS A 129 -21.45 -10.08 -2.23
C LYS A 129 -21.87 -8.61 -2.21
N SER A 130 -20.97 -7.68 -1.88
CA SER A 130 -21.26 -6.24 -1.84
C SER A 130 -21.14 -5.52 -3.20
N TYR A 131 -20.69 -6.23 -4.24
CA TYR A 131 -20.51 -5.67 -5.58
C TYR A 131 -21.76 -5.84 -6.42
N LYS A 132 -22.06 -4.84 -7.24
CA LYS A 132 -23.12 -4.94 -8.25
C LYS A 132 -22.63 -5.80 -9.40
N ASP A 133 -23.40 -6.82 -9.78
CA ASP A 133 -23.10 -7.74 -10.89
C ASP A 133 -21.69 -8.36 -10.80
N PRO A 134 -21.36 -9.10 -9.72
CA PRO A 134 -20.00 -9.59 -9.47
C PRO A 134 -19.44 -10.50 -10.58
N ASP A 135 -20.31 -11.17 -11.34
CA ASP A 135 -19.88 -12.04 -12.45
C ASP A 135 -19.27 -11.26 -13.62
N LYS A 136 -19.64 -9.98 -13.80
CA LYS A 136 -19.05 -9.12 -14.83
C LYS A 136 -17.59 -8.76 -14.54
N LEU A 137 -17.19 -8.89 -13.27
CA LEU A 137 -15.82 -8.68 -12.83
C LEU A 137 -14.94 -9.91 -13.09
N HIS A 138 -15.49 -11.01 -13.59
CA HIS A 138 -14.77 -12.27 -13.86
C HIS A 138 -13.74 -12.62 -12.77
N PRO A 139 -14.16 -12.70 -11.50
CA PRO A 139 -13.22 -12.76 -10.39
C PRO A 139 -12.60 -14.16 -10.27
N VAL A 140 -11.28 -14.21 -10.08
CA VAL A 140 -10.53 -15.47 -9.93
C VAL A 140 -9.84 -15.49 -8.57
N LEU A 141 -10.29 -16.39 -7.69
CA LEU A 141 -9.66 -16.59 -6.38
C LEU A 141 -8.26 -17.21 -6.56
N LYS A 142 -7.23 -16.54 -6.04
CA LYS A 142 -5.83 -16.99 -6.08
C LYS A 142 -5.38 -17.61 -4.78
N THR A 143 -5.75 -16.97 -3.67
CA THR A 143 -5.38 -17.41 -2.33
C THR A 143 -6.57 -17.19 -1.42
N CYS A 144 -6.79 -18.12 -0.49
CA CYS A 144 -7.74 -17.99 0.60
C CYS A 144 -7.18 -18.79 1.78
N GLU A 145 -6.78 -18.11 2.84
CA GLU A 145 -6.10 -18.72 3.98
C GLU A 145 -6.43 -18.01 5.29
N GLN A 146 -6.24 -18.70 6.42
CA GLN A 146 -6.31 -18.05 7.72
C GLN A 146 -5.00 -17.30 7.98
N ARG A 147 -5.10 -16.07 8.47
CA ARG A 147 -3.97 -15.25 8.92
C ARG A 147 -4.29 -14.62 10.27
N THR A 148 -3.28 -14.54 11.13
CA THR A 148 -3.36 -13.78 12.38
C THR A 148 -2.89 -12.35 12.12
N ILE A 149 -3.79 -11.38 12.27
CA ILE A 149 -3.51 -9.95 12.12
C ILE A 149 -3.87 -9.27 13.44
N ASN A 150 -2.92 -8.54 14.04
CA ASN A 150 -3.10 -7.91 15.36
C ASN A 150 -3.63 -8.86 16.46
N GLY A 151 -3.17 -10.11 16.45
CA GLY A 151 -3.59 -11.13 17.42
C GLY A 151 -4.98 -11.72 17.16
N GLN A 152 -5.62 -11.36 16.05
CA GLN A 152 -6.94 -11.87 15.66
C GLN A 152 -6.84 -12.74 14.42
N GLU A 153 -7.45 -13.92 14.47
CA GLU A 153 -7.59 -14.80 13.31
C GLU A 153 -8.61 -14.22 12.32
N MET A 154 -8.21 -14.11 11.06
CA MET A 154 -9.00 -13.57 9.96
C MET A 154 -8.78 -14.42 8.72
N THR A 155 -9.79 -14.50 7.85
CA THR A 155 -9.62 -15.10 6.52
C THR A 155 -9.12 -14.05 5.56
N TYR A 156 -7.93 -14.26 5.01
CA TYR A 156 -7.35 -13.41 3.98
C TYR A 156 -7.48 -14.06 2.61
N ALA A 157 -7.85 -13.26 1.61
CA ALA A 157 -7.94 -13.72 0.23
C ALA A 157 -7.35 -12.72 -0.76
N ILE A 158 -6.80 -13.27 -1.84
CA ILE A 158 -6.40 -12.51 -3.03
C ILE A 158 -7.28 -12.98 -4.19
N ILE A 159 -7.92 -12.03 -4.85
CA ILE A 159 -8.80 -12.24 -6.00
C ILE A 159 -8.26 -11.41 -7.16
N LYS A 160 -8.12 -11.99 -8.35
CA LYS A 160 -7.90 -11.21 -9.57
C LYS A 160 -9.23 -10.76 -10.15
N VAL A 161 -9.28 -9.53 -10.62
CA VAL A 161 -10.47 -8.90 -11.20
C VAL A 161 -10.25 -8.75 -12.71
N ASN A 162 -11.29 -8.96 -13.51
CA ASN A 162 -11.28 -9.02 -14.97
C ASN A 162 -10.43 -10.16 -15.56
N GLY A 163 -10.35 -11.29 -14.86
CA GLY A 163 -9.54 -12.44 -15.25
C GLY A 163 -8.02 -12.22 -15.13
N GLU A 164 -7.21 -12.98 -15.87
CA GLU A 164 -5.73 -12.92 -15.78
C GLU A 164 -5.08 -11.80 -16.60
N ARG A 165 -5.84 -11.18 -17.51
CA ARG A 165 -5.30 -10.24 -18.51
C ARG A 165 -5.16 -8.82 -17.97
N ASP A 166 -6.01 -8.45 -17.02
CA ASP A 166 -5.94 -7.16 -16.35
C ASP A 166 -5.06 -7.26 -15.10
N LYS A 167 -4.27 -6.23 -14.84
CA LYS A 167 -3.40 -6.14 -13.67
C LYS A 167 -4.19 -5.60 -12.48
N ARG A 168 -5.42 -6.05 -12.27
CA ARG A 168 -6.23 -5.64 -11.10
C ARG A 168 -6.32 -6.78 -10.11
N LYS A 169 -5.92 -6.51 -8.87
CA LYS A 169 -6.08 -7.42 -7.74
C LYS A 169 -7.02 -6.82 -6.73
N MET A 170 -7.68 -7.71 -6.00
CA MET A 170 -8.47 -7.41 -4.83
C MET A 170 -7.91 -8.20 -3.65
N GLU A 171 -7.50 -7.49 -2.61
CA GLU A 171 -7.15 -8.08 -1.32
C GLU A 171 -8.32 -7.99 -0.38
N CYS A 172 -8.68 -9.12 0.23
CA CYS A 172 -9.84 -9.23 1.09
C CYS A 172 -9.47 -9.73 2.48
N LEU A 173 -10.15 -9.22 3.50
CA LEU A 173 -10.19 -9.76 4.86
C LEU A 173 -11.63 -10.05 5.25
N GLY A 174 -11.88 -11.24 5.76
CA GLY A 174 -13.12 -11.63 6.41
C GLY A 174 -12.87 -11.93 7.89
N LEU A 175 -13.69 -11.37 8.77
CA LEU A 175 -13.63 -11.64 10.21
C LEU A 175 -15.00 -11.63 10.86
N TYR A 176 -15.11 -12.39 11.96
CA TYR A 176 -16.31 -12.46 12.80
C TYR A 176 -16.09 -11.74 14.14
N SER A 177 -17.17 -11.17 14.67
CA SER A 177 -17.29 -10.72 16.06
C SER A 177 -18.67 -11.13 16.58
N GLY A 178 -18.74 -12.22 17.34
CA GLY A 178 -20.03 -12.78 17.76
C GLY A 178 -20.87 -13.24 16.56
N ASN A 179 -22.06 -12.64 16.42
CA ASN A 179 -23.00 -12.91 15.34
C ASN A 179 -22.83 -11.98 14.11
N ASP A 180 -21.94 -11.00 14.22
CA ASP A 180 -21.64 -10.04 13.17
C ASP A 180 -20.38 -10.44 12.41
N PHE A 181 -20.29 -9.99 11.17
CA PHE A 181 -19.12 -10.18 10.33
C PHE A 181 -18.73 -8.89 9.62
N TRP A 182 -17.46 -8.82 9.26
CA TRP A 182 -16.89 -7.77 8.46
C TRP A 182 -16.16 -8.39 7.28
N ILE A 183 -16.35 -7.80 6.09
CA ILE A 183 -15.56 -8.06 4.90
C ILE A 183 -14.93 -6.73 4.47
N ILE A 184 -13.61 -6.68 4.41
CA ILE A 184 -12.86 -5.53 3.92
C ILE A 184 -12.23 -5.94 2.60
N SER A 185 -12.45 -5.17 1.54
CA SER A 185 -11.90 -5.40 0.21
C SER A 185 -11.16 -4.17 -0.29
N TYR A 186 -9.97 -4.38 -0.84
CA TYR A 186 -9.15 -3.37 -1.48
C TYR A 186 -8.92 -3.79 -2.93
N GLU A 187 -9.53 -3.12 -3.90
CA GLU A 187 -9.28 -3.34 -5.33
C GLU A 187 -8.34 -2.25 -5.86
N TYR A 188 -7.28 -2.66 -6.54
CA TYR A 188 -6.28 -1.75 -7.09
C TYR A 188 -5.44 -2.41 -8.17
N LYS A 189 -4.64 -1.60 -8.87
CA LYS A 189 -3.73 -2.08 -9.92
C LYS A 189 -2.48 -2.73 -9.32
N GLU A 190 -2.15 -3.95 -9.72
CA GLU A 190 -0.90 -4.62 -9.36
C GLU A 190 0.31 -3.79 -9.78
N GLY A 191 1.23 -3.57 -8.82
CA GLY A 191 2.41 -2.74 -9.01
C GLY A 191 2.16 -1.24 -8.88
N ASP A 192 1.00 -0.80 -8.41
CA ASP A 192 0.82 0.57 -7.92
C ASP A 192 1.38 0.67 -6.49
N PRO A 193 2.54 1.32 -6.29
CA PRO A 193 3.19 1.37 -4.98
C PRO A 193 2.39 2.17 -3.94
N GLN A 194 1.57 3.14 -4.37
CA GLN A 194 0.77 3.94 -3.44
C GLN A 194 -0.40 3.12 -2.90
N ALA A 195 -1.08 2.39 -3.79
CA ALA A 195 -2.14 1.48 -3.40
C ALA A 195 -1.60 0.36 -2.50
N GLU A 196 -0.49 -0.27 -2.87
CA GLU A 196 0.12 -1.35 -2.08
C GLU A 196 0.49 -0.89 -0.66
N GLN A 197 1.10 0.30 -0.54
CA GLN A 197 1.43 0.85 0.79
C GLN A 197 0.18 1.17 1.60
N LEU A 198 -0.86 1.72 0.97
CA LEU A 198 -2.13 2.02 1.64
C LEU A 198 -2.77 0.74 2.17
N VAL A 199 -2.85 -0.29 1.32
CA VAL A 199 -3.46 -1.58 1.66
C VAL A 199 -2.67 -2.26 2.77
N GLU A 200 -1.34 -2.34 2.67
CA GLU A 200 -0.50 -2.93 3.71
C GLU A 200 -0.72 -2.24 5.08
N ARG A 201 -0.74 -0.90 5.10
CA ARG A 201 -0.96 -0.12 6.32
C ARG A 201 -2.36 -0.34 6.88
N SER A 202 -3.36 -0.36 6.00
CA SER A 202 -4.75 -0.57 6.39
C SER A 202 -4.96 -1.97 6.97
N LEU A 203 -4.50 -3.02 6.28
CA LEU A 203 -4.56 -4.41 6.75
C LEU A 203 -3.92 -4.58 8.12
N LYS A 204 -2.71 -4.05 8.33
CA LYS A 204 -2.00 -4.11 9.62
C LYS A 204 -2.68 -3.33 10.75
N SER A 205 -3.68 -2.50 10.44
CA SER A 205 -4.39 -1.70 11.45
C SER A 205 -5.73 -2.28 11.87
N VAL A 206 -6.21 -3.31 11.16
CA VAL A 206 -7.52 -3.92 11.40
C VAL A 206 -7.55 -4.56 12.79
N LYS A 207 -8.55 -4.20 13.59
CA LYS A 207 -8.82 -4.82 14.89
C LYS A 207 -10.29 -4.69 15.26
N ILE A 208 -10.82 -5.69 15.95
CA ILE A 208 -12.08 -5.55 16.67
C ILE A 208 -11.83 -4.73 17.94
N ILE A 209 -12.74 -3.80 18.22
CA ILE A 209 -12.79 -3.06 19.48
C ILE A 209 -13.94 -3.61 20.33
N SER A 210 -13.64 -3.82 21.61
CA SER A 210 -14.57 -4.25 22.65
C SER A 210 -15.16 -3.07 23.40
#